data_AF-A0A1H5DWX0-F1
#
_entry.id   AF-A0A1H5DWX0-F1
#
_cell.length_a   1.000
_cell.length_b   1.000
_cell.length_c   1.000
_cell.angle_alpha   90.00
_cell.angle_beta   90.00
_cell.angle_gamma   90.00
#
_symmetry.space_group_name_H-M   'P 1'
#
loop_
_entity.id
_entity.type
_entity.pdbx_description
1 polymer ?
#
loop_
_entity_poly.entity_id
_entity_poly.type
_entity_poly.pdbx_seq_one_letter_code
_entity_poly.pdbx_strand_id
1 'polypeptide(L)'
;MAWDQEAERPGRADSCPYDRQEIRQYLDSCHNHFVAREPPTSYSVGDLVLEHRGSERSYWLFEATDTEHRRWYVLVGSGLSPFDKRKCLWRWMYAEANDLDEEPKVWFAHAHSEQIAHDLRIRS
;
A
#
# COMPACT_ATOMS: atom_id res chain seq x y z
N MET A 1 -8.24 5.84 -4.62
CA MET A 1 -9.34 4.86 -4.38
C MET A 1 -8.73 3.62 -3.74
N ALA A 2 -9.30 3.12 -2.66
CA ALA A 2 -8.90 1.85 -2.05
C ALA A 2 -9.59 0.69 -2.79
N TRP A 3 -8.86 -0.36 -3.15
CA TRP A 3 -9.42 -1.57 -3.73
C TRP A 3 -9.89 -2.47 -2.59
N ASP A 4 -11.21 -2.66 -2.43
CA ASP A 4 -11.78 -3.60 -1.45
C ASP A 4 -12.34 -4.82 -2.20
N GLN A 5 -11.79 -6.01 -1.98
CA GLN A 5 -12.42 -7.27 -2.37
C GLN A 5 -12.68 -8.13 -1.13
N GLU A 6 -13.92 -8.60 -0.98
CA GLU A 6 -14.33 -9.49 0.11
C GLU A 6 -13.67 -10.86 -0.03
N ALA A 7 -12.91 -11.27 0.98
CA ALA A 7 -12.39 -12.62 1.10
C ALA A 7 -12.44 -13.07 2.58
N GLU A 8 -12.60 -14.38 2.77
CA GLU A 8 -12.65 -15.02 4.09
C GLU A 8 -11.37 -14.73 4.89
N ARG A 9 -11.48 -14.64 6.22
CA ARG A 9 -10.36 -14.39 7.15
C ARG A 9 -9.14 -15.25 6.77
N PRO A 10 -8.05 -14.68 6.22
CA PRO A 10 -6.81 -15.42 6.18
C PRO A 10 -6.37 -15.67 7.62
N GLY A 11 -5.92 -16.90 7.91
CA GLY A 11 -5.13 -17.15 9.11
C GLY A 11 -4.01 -16.14 9.19
N ARG A 12 -3.61 -15.75 10.41
CA ARG A 12 -2.57 -14.77 10.70
C ARG A 12 -1.38 -14.99 9.75
N ALA A 13 -1.24 -14.17 8.71
CA ALA A 13 -0.22 -14.40 7.69
C ALA A 13 1.13 -14.03 8.31
N ASP A 14 2.04 -15.00 8.42
CA ASP A 14 3.38 -14.78 8.97
C ASP A 14 4.28 -13.95 8.03
N SER A 15 3.82 -13.74 6.79
CA SER A 15 4.49 -12.99 5.72
C SER A 15 3.53 -12.05 4.98
N CYS A 16 4.09 -11.10 4.23
CA CYS A 16 3.32 -10.24 3.33
C CYS A 16 2.49 -11.09 2.36
N PRO A 17 1.16 -10.87 2.25
CA PRO A 17 0.31 -11.64 1.34
C PRO A 17 0.37 -11.14 -0.11
N TYR A 18 1.13 -10.07 -0.38
CA TYR A 18 1.24 -9.46 -1.71
C TYR A 18 2.53 -9.93 -2.37
N ASP A 19 2.42 -10.37 -3.61
CA ASP A 19 3.60 -10.56 -4.45
C ASP A 19 4.03 -9.24 -5.13
N ARG A 20 5.28 -9.18 -5.59
CA ARG A 20 5.81 -7.97 -6.25
C ARG A 20 5.12 -7.68 -7.59
N GLN A 21 4.57 -8.70 -8.24
CA GLN A 21 3.86 -8.55 -9.50
C GLN A 21 2.50 -7.87 -9.30
N GLU A 22 1.77 -8.20 -8.24
CA GLU A 22 0.54 -7.53 -7.81
C GLU A 22 0.81 -6.06 -7.47
N ILE A 23 1.88 -5.79 -6.73
CA ILE A 23 2.30 -4.40 -6.41
C ILE A 23 2.58 -3.61 -7.69
N ARG A 24 3.32 -4.21 -8.63
CA ARG A 24 3.60 -3.58 -9.92
C ARG A 24 2.31 -3.32 -10.72
N GLN A 25 1.42 -4.30 -10.80
CA GLN A 25 0.14 -4.16 -11.50
C GLN A 25 -0.72 -3.04 -10.90
N TYR A 26 -0.71 -2.88 -9.57
CA TYR A 26 -1.37 -1.78 -8.91
C TYR A 26 -0.78 -0.43 -9.34
N LEU A 27 0.55 -0.29 -9.31
CA LEU A 27 1.22 0.95 -9.73
C LEU A 27 0.93 1.29 -11.19
N ASP A 28 1.03 0.30 -12.09
CA ASP A 28 0.70 0.45 -13.50
C ASP A 28 -0.77 0.87 -13.68
N SER A 29 -1.70 0.24 -12.96
CA SER A 29 -3.13 0.57 -13.03
C SER A 29 -3.42 1.97 -12.50
N CYS A 30 -2.77 2.40 -11.42
CA CYS A 30 -2.97 3.74 -10.85
C CYS A 30 -2.42 4.83 -11.77
N HIS A 31 -1.19 4.68 -12.26
CA HIS A 31 -0.57 5.66 -13.16
C HIS A 31 -1.40 5.87 -14.43
N ASN A 32 -1.78 4.77 -15.09
CA ASN A 32 -2.56 4.83 -16.33
C ASN A 32 -3.99 5.36 -16.12
N HIS A 33 -4.56 5.22 -14.92
CA HIS A 33 -5.93 5.68 -14.64
C HIS A 33 -5.99 7.16 -14.25
N PHE A 34 -4.99 7.67 -13.53
CA PHE A 34 -5.03 9.03 -12.98
C PHE A 34 -4.15 10.03 -13.72
N VAL A 35 -3.14 9.57 -14.46
CA VAL A 35 -2.15 10.42 -15.13
C VAL A 35 -2.18 10.22 -16.64
N ALA A 36 -3.35 10.44 -17.24
CA ALA A 36 -3.57 10.26 -18.69
C ALA A 36 -2.71 11.16 -19.60
N ARG A 37 -1.95 12.10 -19.02
CA ARG A 37 -1.07 13.05 -19.74
C ARG A 37 0.41 12.69 -19.66
N GLU A 38 0.81 11.80 -18.77
CA GLU A 38 2.19 11.33 -18.71
C GLU A 38 2.37 10.15 -19.67
N PRO A 39 3.58 9.96 -20.23
CA PRO A 39 3.87 8.77 -21.00
C PRO A 39 3.63 7.51 -20.13
N PRO A 40 3.33 6.36 -20.77
CA PRO A 40 3.23 5.10 -20.06
C PRO A 40 4.50 4.85 -19.26
N THR A 41 4.38 4.80 -17.95
CA THR A 41 5.46 4.46 -17.02
C THR A 41 5.42 2.96 -16.74
N SER A 42 6.58 2.38 -16.48
CA SER A 42 6.71 1.04 -15.90
C SER A 42 7.40 1.14 -14.54
N TYR A 43 6.99 0.28 -13.62
CA TYR A 43 7.57 0.24 -12.28
C TYR A 43 8.39 -1.03 -12.05
N SER A 44 9.53 -0.87 -11.40
CA SER A 44 10.34 -1.94 -10.84
C SER A 44 10.15 -1.95 -9.33
N VAL A 45 9.52 -2.99 -8.80
CA VAL A 45 9.30 -3.14 -7.35
C VAL A 45 10.51 -3.85 -6.75
N GLY A 46 11.17 -3.17 -5.82
CA GLY A 46 12.33 -3.62 -5.08
C GLY A 46 11.99 -4.53 -3.90
N ASP A 47 12.88 -4.54 -2.92
CA ASP A 47 12.75 -5.37 -1.72
C ASP A 47 11.86 -4.70 -0.66
N LEU A 48 11.46 -5.52 0.32
CA LEU A 48 10.78 -5.06 1.53
C LEU A 48 11.73 -4.18 2.34
N VAL A 49 11.30 -2.95 2.62
CA VAL A 49 12.08 -1.94 3.34
C VAL A 49 11.72 -1.92 4.82
N LEU A 50 10.42 -2.04 5.13
CA LEU A 50 9.92 -1.96 6.48
C LEU A 50 8.71 -2.85 6.67
N GLU A 51 8.60 -3.44 7.84
CA GLU A 51 7.43 -4.20 8.27
C GLU A 51 6.93 -3.67 9.61
N HIS A 52 5.62 -3.51 9.73
CA HIS A 52 4.95 -3.17 10.97
C HIS A 52 3.86 -4.19 11.26
N ARG A 53 3.98 -4.90 12.38
CA ARG A 53 3.02 -5.91 12.82
C ARG A 53 2.16 -5.35 13.95
N GLY A 54 0.91 -5.05 13.65
CA GLY A 54 -0.11 -4.73 14.64
C GLY A 54 -0.94 -5.96 15.04
N SER A 55 -1.71 -5.82 16.12
CA SER A 55 -2.60 -6.88 16.62
C SER A 55 -3.80 -7.14 15.70
N GLU A 56 -4.28 -6.11 15.01
CA GLU A 56 -5.44 -6.18 14.11
C GLU A 56 -5.04 -6.08 12.63
N ARG A 57 -3.92 -5.40 12.33
CA ARG A 57 -3.41 -5.18 10.97
C ARG A 57 -1.90 -5.22 10.92
N SER A 58 -1.38 -5.70 9.81
CA SER A 58 0.04 -5.66 9.49
C SER A 58 0.25 -4.88 8.21
N TYR A 59 1.40 -4.24 8.13
CA TYR A 59 1.79 -3.38 7.04
C TYR A 59 3.19 -3.72 6.56
N TRP A 60 3.40 -3.62 5.26
CA TRP A 60 4.68 -3.85 4.60
C TRP A 60 4.95 -2.69 3.64
N LEU A 61 6.15 -2.16 3.71
CA LEU A 61 6.61 -1.06 2.88
C LEU A 61 7.63 -1.59 1.87
N PHE A 62 7.35 -1.40 0.60
CA PHE A 62 8.25 -1.73 -0.50
C PHE A 62 8.80 -0.45 -1.12
N GLU A 63 10.01 -0.53 -1.63
CA GLU A 63 10.54 0.48 -2.54
C GLU A 63 10.17 0.11 -3.98
N ALA A 64 9.86 1.09 -4.81
CA ALA A 64 9.75 0.91 -6.24
C ALA A 64 10.50 2.03 -6.97
N THR A 65 10.82 1.79 -8.23
CA THR A 65 11.46 2.78 -9.10
C THR A 65 10.70 2.84 -10.41
N ASP A 66 10.44 4.03 -10.91
CA ASP A 66 9.81 4.21 -12.22
C ASP A 66 10.86 4.35 -13.34
N THR A 67 10.38 4.52 -14.58
CA THR A 67 11.22 4.69 -15.77
C THR A 67 12.03 5.98 -15.78
N GLU A 68 11.70 6.95 -14.95
CA GLU A 68 12.45 8.20 -14.77
C GLU A 68 13.44 8.12 -13.61
N HIS A 69 13.62 6.93 -13.03
CA HIS A 69 14.45 6.68 -11.86
C HIS A 69 13.97 7.39 -10.59
N ARG A 70 12.70 7.83 -10.53
CA ARG A 70 12.13 8.35 -9.29
C ARG A 70 11.91 7.18 -8.34
N ARG A 71 12.24 7.42 -7.07
CA ARG A 71 11.98 6.47 -5.99
C ARG A 71 10.53 6.60 -5.55
N TRP A 72 9.89 5.47 -5.33
CA TRP A 72 8.52 5.37 -4.84
C TRP A 72 8.49 4.51 -3.59
N TYR A 73 7.59 4.83 -2.68
CA TYR A 73 7.24 3.94 -1.58
C TYR A 73 5.85 3.37 -1.79
N VAL A 74 5.73 2.07 -1.56
CA VAL A 74 4.46 1.35 -1.66
C VAL A 74 4.15 0.68 -0.34
N LEU A 75 3.11 1.17 0.32
CA LEU A 75 2.59 0.62 1.55
C LEU A 75 1.45 -0.34 1.24
N VAL A 76 1.59 -1.59 1.65
CA VAL A 76 0.51 -2.57 1.62
C VAL A 76 0.08 -2.90 3.04
N GLY A 77 -1.23 -3.00 3.25
CA GLY A 77 -1.84 -3.38 4.51
C GLY A 77 -2.69 -4.63 4.34
N SER A 78 -2.72 -5.45 5.39
CA SER A 78 -3.65 -6.56 5.52
C SER A 78 -4.13 -6.67 6.96
N GLY A 79 -5.34 -7.15 7.17
CA GLY A 79 -5.90 -7.39 8.50
C GLY A 79 -7.38 -7.09 8.57
N LEU A 80 -7.87 -6.74 9.76
CA LEU A 80 -9.31 -6.51 9.97
C LEU A 80 -9.79 -5.22 9.30
N SER A 81 -10.94 -5.30 8.63
CA SER A 81 -11.60 -4.12 8.05
C SER A 81 -12.01 -3.14 9.15
N PRO A 82 -11.87 -1.81 8.92
CA PRO A 82 -12.35 -0.80 9.87
C PRO A 82 -13.88 -0.79 9.92
N PHE A 83 -14.57 -1.31 8.90
CA PHE A 83 -16.03 -1.25 8.76
C PHE A 83 -16.71 -2.48 9.33
N ASP A 84 -16.15 -3.67 9.10
CA ASP A 84 -16.66 -4.93 9.66
C ASP A 84 -15.49 -5.79 10.15
N LYS A 85 -15.35 -5.92 11.47
CA LYS A 85 -14.29 -6.76 12.08
C LYS A 85 -14.42 -8.25 11.75
N ARG A 86 -15.53 -8.68 11.15
CA ARG A 86 -15.70 -10.03 10.61
C ARG A 86 -15.10 -10.19 9.21
N LYS A 87 -14.83 -9.06 8.53
CA LYS A 87 -14.21 -9.00 7.21
C LYS A 87 -12.74 -8.61 7.33
N CYS A 88 -11.92 -9.13 6.43
CA CYS A 88 -10.55 -8.68 6.27
C CYS A 88 -10.48 -7.63 5.15
N LEU A 89 -9.71 -6.58 5.40
CA LEU A 89 -9.16 -5.74 4.34
C LEU A 89 -8.14 -6.60 3.60
N TRP A 90 -8.59 -7.24 2.53
CA TRP A 90 -7.70 -7.75 1.52
C TRP A 90 -7.55 -6.62 0.50
N ARG A 91 -6.33 -6.09 0.33
CA ARG A 91 -5.94 -5.11 -0.72
C ARG A 91 -6.00 -3.61 -0.39
N TRP A 92 -5.69 -3.22 0.85
CA TRP A 92 -5.25 -1.83 1.04
C TRP A 92 -3.81 -1.66 0.54
N MET A 93 -3.64 -0.89 -0.53
CA MET A 93 -2.34 -0.51 -1.08
C MET A 93 -2.34 1.00 -1.30
N TYR A 94 -1.25 1.65 -0.93
CA TYR A 94 -1.02 3.07 -1.12
C TYR A 94 0.39 3.25 -1.66
N ALA A 95 0.55 4.13 -2.66
CA ALA A 95 1.84 4.40 -3.26
C ALA A 95 2.00 5.88 -3.52
N GLU A 96 3.20 6.38 -3.32
CA GLU A 96 3.57 7.77 -3.57
C GLU A 96 5.03 7.86 -4.00
N ALA A 97 5.34 8.83 -4.86
CA ALA A 97 6.70 9.17 -5.18
C ALA A 97 7.37 9.78 -3.94
N ASN A 98 8.59 9.35 -3.64
CA ASN A 98 9.38 9.89 -2.54
C ASN A 98 10.16 11.13 -3.01
N ASP A 99 9.46 12.14 -3.53
CA ASP A 99 10.07 13.35 -4.11
C ASP A 99 10.82 14.20 -3.06
N LEU A 100 10.50 13.98 -1.78
CA LEU A 100 11.13 14.66 -0.65
C LEU A 100 12.34 13.89 -0.08
N ASP A 101 12.70 12.74 -0.69
CA ASP A 101 13.77 11.84 -0.25
C ASP A 101 13.69 11.49 1.26
N GLU A 102 12.47 11.23 1.73
CA GLU A 102 12.22 10.89 3.12
C GLU A 102 12.77 9.49 3.46
N GLU A 103 13.22 9.34 4.70
CA GLU A 103 13.55 8.02 5.22
C GLU A 103 12.29 7.13 5.31
N PRO A 104 12.42 5.81 5.05
CA PRO A 104 11.27 4.90 5.01
C PRO A 104 10.39 4.94 6.27
N LYS A 105 10.99 5.13 7.45
CA LYS A 105 10.28 5.21 8.73
C LYS A 105 9.42 6.46 8.86
N VAL A 106 9.93 7.60 8.36
CA VAL A 106 9.23 8.88 8.42
C VAL A 106 8.04 8.85 7.48
N TRP A 107 8.28 8.44 6.23
CA TRP A 107 7.23 8.29 5.24
C TRP A 107 6.15 7.28 5.70
N PHE A 108 6.57 6.13 6.26
CA PHE A 108 5.65 5.14 6.83
C PHE A 108 4.77 5.73 7.92
N ALA A 109 5.34 6.48 8.86
CA ALA A 109 4.59 7.06 9.97
C ALA A 109 3.51 8.05 9.47
N HIS A 110 3.84 8.81 8.43
CA HIS A 110 2.89 9.72 7.79
C HIS A 110 1.75 8.94 7.10
N ALA A 111 2.08 8.01 6.19
CA ALA A 111 1.10 7.21 5.45
C ALA A 111 0.19 6.38 6.38
N HIS A 112 0.76 5.79 7.43
CA HIS A 112 0.02 5.04 8.43
C HIS A 112 -0.93 5.94 9.25
N SER A 113 -0.51 7.16 9.59
CA SER A 113 -1.36 8.12 10.31
C SER A 113 -2.54 8.59 9.46
N GLU A 114 -2.31 8.85 8.17
CA GLU A 114 -3.38 9.22 7.22
C GLU A 114 -4.40 8.10 7.05
N GLN A 115 -3.96 6.84 6.98
CA GLN A 115 -4.88 5.71 6.94
C GLN A 115 -5.75 5.63 8.20
N ILE A 116 -5.16 5.79 9.38
CA ILE A 116 -5.91 5.80 10.64
C ILE A 116 -6.93 6.95 10.65
N ALA A 117 -6.53 8.15 10.22
CA ALA A 117 -7.42 9.29 10.12
C ALA A 117 -8.58 9.05 9.15
N HIS A 118 -8.31 8.45 7.99
CA HIS A 118 -9.31 8.07 7.00
C HIS A 118 -10.32 7.05 7.57
N ASP A 119 -9.85 6.00 8.24
CA ASP A 119 -10.70 5.01 8.88
C ASP A 119 -11.61 5.61 9.95
N LEU A 120 -11.13 6.61 10.69
CA LEU A 120 -11.93 7.33 11.68
C LEU A 120 -12.99 8.22 11.03
N ARG A 121 -12.66 8.93 9.94
CA ARG A 121 -13.60 9.83 9.24
C ARG A 121 -14.79 9.09 8.63
N ILE A 122 -14.61 7.85 8.18
CA ILE A 122 -15.70 7.08 7.56
C ILE A 122 -16.59 6.40 8.62
N ARG A 123 -16.15 6.33 9.88
CA ARG A 123 -16.94 5.78 10.99
C ARG A 123 -17.90 6.79 11.65
N SER A 124 -17.71 8.09 11.44
CA SER A 124 -18.54 9.18 11.97
C SER A 124 -19.72 9.49 11.05
#